data_AF-K7VYM4-F1
#
_entry.id   AF-K7VYM4-F1
#
_cell.length_a   1.000
_cell.length_b   1.000
_cell.length_c   1.000
_cell.angle_alpha   90.00
_cell.angle_beta   90.00
_cell.angle_gamma   90.00
#
_symmetry.space_group_name_H-M   'P 1'
#
loop_
_entity.id
_entity.type
_entity.pdbx_description
1 polymer ?
#
loop_
_entity_poly.entity_id
_entity_poly.type
_entity_poly.pdbx_seq_one_letter_code
_entity_poly.pdbx_strand_id
1 'polypeptide(L)'
;MDTYHRQCQLGASRRRLEDALKLHEQKRWTGAIYLGGYAVECALKSLICYEQGKNHFKETTVFQKIQGARLHNLTNLLNELKYIEKSIQLDRSGIYKAAWKLVSSMWDNDELRYSDKLGDEEDSEKFIAAVKILHTFFLARQNEAS
;
A
#
# COMPACT_ATOMS: atom_id res chain seq x y z
N MET A 1 14.28 -8.64 14.74
CA MET A 1 14.23 -8.34 13.29
C MET A 1 13.74 -6.92 13.14
N ASP A 2 14.47 -6.05 12.43
CA ASP A 2 14.05 -4.65 12.26
C ASP A 2 12.95 -4.56 11.21
N THR A 3 11.71 -4.39 11.66
CA THR A 3 10.54 -4.29 10.78
C THR A 3 10.39 -2.93 10.12
N TYR A 4 11.17 -1.92 10.51
CA TYR A 4 11.08 -0.55 10.01
C TYR A 4 12.15 -0.22 8.97
N HIS A 5 13.14 -1.11 8.76
CA HIS A 5 14.12 -0.93 7.71
C HIS A 5 13.46 -0.87 6.31
N ARG A 6 13.92 0.04 5.45
CA ARG A 6 13.39 0.28 4.09
C ARG A 6 13.30 -1.03 3.29
N GLN A 7 14.37 -1.80 3.24
CA GLN A 7 14.39 -3.07 2.51
C GLN A 7 13.43 -4.11 3.09
N CYS A 8 13.18 -4.08 4.41
CA CYS A 8 12.20 -4.96 5.04
C CYS A 8 10.78 -4.57 4.63
N GLN A 9 10.47 -3.26 4.60
CA GLN A 9 9.19 -2.75 4.09
C GLN A 9 9.02 -3.09 2.60
N LEU A 10 10.03 -2.85 1.77
CA LEU A 10 9.98 -3.21 0.36
C LEU A 10 9.77 -4.71 0.13
N GLY A 11 10.53 -5.56 0.83
CA GLY A 11 10.36 -7.01 0.73
C GLY A 11 9.02 -7.49 1.26
N ALA A 12 8.50 -6.87 2.32
CA ALA A 12 7.15 -7.14 2.82
C ALA A 12 6.08 -6.74 1.80
N SER A 13 6.23 -5.58 1.14
CA SER A 13 5.31 -5.12 0.11
C SER A 13 5.10 -6.15 -1.00
N ARG A 14 6.20 -6.67 -1.57
CA ARG A 14 6.17 -7.71 -2.61
C ARG A 14 5.50 -9.00 -2.13
N ARG A 15 5.92 -9.53 -0.98
CA ARG A 15 5.33 -10.75 -0.42
C ARG A 15 3.86 -10.60 -0.09
N ARG A 16 3.43 -9.43 0.40
CA ARG A 16 2.01 -9.16 0.69
C ARG A 16 1.16 -9.14 -0.57
N LEU A 17 1.69 -8.63 -1.68
CA LEU A 17 1.03 -8.73 -2.98
C LEU A 17 0.94 -10.19 -3.44
N GLU A 18 2.02 -10.96 -3.36
CA GLU A 18 2.01 -12.40 -3.67
C GLU A 18 0.98 -13.16 -2.83
N ASP A 19 0.98 -12.94 -1.51
CA ASP A 19 0.02 -13.53 -0.58
C ASP A 19 -1.42 -13.16 -0.95
N ALA A 20 -1.67 -11.88 -1.28
CA ALA A 20 -3.00 -11.40 -1.68
C ALA A 20 -3.51 -12.10 -2.95
N LEU A 21 -2.64 -12.29 -3.94
CA LEU A 21 -2.98 -13.04 -5.16
C LEU A 21 -3.38 -14.48 -4.85
N LYS A 22 -2.61 -15.14 -3.99
CA LYS A 22 -2.92 -16.51 -3.56
C LYS A 22 -4.21 -16.61 -2.77
N LEU A 23 -4.50 -15.65 -1.91
CA LEU A 23 -5.77 -15.63 -1.18
C LEU A 23 -6.97 -15.46 -2.12
N HIS A 24 -6.86 -14.62 -3.15
CA HIS A 24 -7.90 -14.47 -4.16
C HIS A 24 -8.14 -15.76 -4.95
N GLU A 25 -7.07 -16.41 -5.43
CA GLU A 25 -7.16 -17.71 -6.11
C GLU A 25 -7.87 -18.77 -5.24
N GLN A 26 -7.71 -18.69 -3.92
CA GLN A 26 -8.33 -19.58 -2.94
C GLN A 26 -9.70 -19.09 -2.43
N LYS A 27 -10.31 -18.10 -3.10
CA LYS A 27 -11.63 -17.51 -2.75
C LYS A 27 -11.69 -16.90 -1.35
N ARG A 28 -10.55 -16.46 -0.82
CA ARG A 28 -10.43 -15.75 0.46
C ARG A 28 -10.37 -14.24 0.19
N TRP A 29 -11.43 -13.70 -0.39
CA TRP A 29 -11.46 -12.36 -0.98
C TRP A 29 -11.21 -11.22 0.03
N THR A 30 -11.85 -11.27 1.21
CA THR A 30 -11.55 -10.31 2.30
C THR A 30 -10.07 -10.35 2.68
N GLY A 31 -9.49 -11.55 2.80
CA GLY A 31 -8.06 -11.72 3.12
C GLY A 31 -7.15 -11.19 2.00
N ALA A 32 -7.56 -11.33 0.75
CA ALA A 32 -6.84 -10.80 -0.41
C ALA A 32 -6.84 -9.26 -0.42
N ILE A 33 -8.00 -8.64 -0.19
CA ILE A 33 -8.12 -7.17 -0.04
C ILE A 33 -7.26 -6.70 1.14
N TYR A 34 -7.35 -7.40 2.26
CA TYR A 34 -6.59 -7.10 3.47
C TYR A 34 -5.07 -7.06 3.20
N LEU A 35 -4.50 -8.14 2.67
CA LEU A 35 -3.06 -8.19 2.38
C LEU A 35 -2.66 -7.29 1.21
N GLY A 36 -3.53 -7.08 0.23
CA GLY A 36 -3.28 -6.15 -0.87
C GLY A 36 -3.08 -4.70 -0.39
N GLY A 37 -3.87 -4.23 0.57
CA GLY A 37 -3.65 -2.90 1.15
C GLY A 37 -2.37 -2.83 1.99
N TYR A 38 -1.97 -3.91 2.68
CA TYR A 38 -0.66 -3.98 3.33
C TYR A 38 0.50 -3.89 2.33
N ALA A 39 0.34 -4.46 1.13
CA ALA A 39 1.35 -4.31 0.09
C ALA A 39 1.57 -2.82 -0.25
N VAL A 40 0.47 -2.05 -0.39
CA VAL A 40 0.52 -0.61 -0.64
C VAL A 40 1.09 0.16 0.56
N GLU A 41 0.68 -0.15 1.79
CA GLU A 41 1.21 0.47 3.01
C GLU A 41 2.74 0.33 3.07
N CYS A 42 3.24 -0.88 2.87
CA CYS A 42 4.67 -1.19 2.90
C CYS A 42 5.44 -0.51 1.76
N ALA A 43 4.86 -0.45 0.55
CA ALA A 43 5.45 0.27 -0.59
C ALA A 43 5.63 1.76 -0.27
N LEU A 44 4.60 2.39 0.29
CA LEU A 44 4.62 3.81 0.69
C LEU A 44 5.65 4.06 1.79
N LYS A 45 5.72 3.21 2.82
CA LYS A 45 6.74 3.34 3.88
C LYS A 45 8.16 3.24 3.33
N SER A 46 8.41 2.30 2.42
CA SER A 46 9.70 2.21 1.72
C SER A 46 10.00 3.45 0.88
N LEU A 47 8.99 3.97 0.16
CA LEU A 47 9.13 5.16 -0.68
C LEU A 47 9.40 6.42 0.15
N ILE A 48 8.78 6.57 1.32
CA ILE A 48 9.06 7.67 2.27
C ILE A 48 10.52 7.61 2.73
N CYS A 49 11.02 6.42 3.10
CA CYS A 49 12.42 6.24 3.44
C CYS A 49 13.34 6.68 2.28
N TYR A 50 13.02 6.25 1.06
CA TYR A 50 13.77 6.61 -0.15
C TYR A 50 13.82 8.12 -0.39
N GLU A 51 12.67 8.79 -0.40
CA GLU A 51 12.57 10.24 -0.64
C GLU A 51 13.29 11.08 0.43
N GLN A 52 13.38 10.58 1.66
CA GLN A 52 14.08 11.26 2.76
C GLN A 52 15.54 10.81 2.94
N GLY A 53 16.04 9.91 2.10
CA GLY A 53 17.39 9.36 2.21
C GLY A 53 17.65 8.65 3.53
N LYS A 54 16.64 7.92 4.06
CA LYS A 54 16.71 7.18 5.33
C LYS A 54 16.67 5.68 5.10
N ASN A 55 17.36 4.94 5.96
CA ASN A 55 17.35 3.47 5.92
C ASN A 55 16.26 2.88 6.81
N HIS A 56 15.84 3.59 7.86
CA HIS A 56 14.73 3.17 8.71
C HIS A 56 13.58 4.16 8.67
N PHE A 57 12.37 3.63 8.62
CA PHE A 57 11.16 4.44 8.65
C PHE A 57 11.05 5.27 9.94
N LYS A 58 11.58 4.75 11.07
CA LYS A 58 11.66 5.48 12.35
C LYS A 58 12.51 6.75 12.31
N GLU A 59 13.46 6.83 11.38
CA GLU A 59 14.33 8.01 11.20
C GLU A 59 13.68 9.10 10.34
N THR A 60 12.53 8.81 9.74
CA THR A 60 11.83 9.75 8.87
C THR A 60 11.10 10.80 9.70
N THR A 61 10.99 12.00 9.13
CA THR A 61 10.16 13.07 9.71
C THR A 61 8.69 12.66 9.79
N VAL A 62 8.24 11.74 8.94
CA VAL A 62 6.89 11.18 8.96
C VAL A 62 6.64 10.44 10.25
N PHE A 63 7.52 9.49 10.61
CA PHE A 63 7.38 8.76 11.87
C PHE A 63 7.36 9.70 13.07
N GLN A 64 8.12 10.78 13.06
CA GLN A 64 8.10 11.77 14.16
C GLN A 64 6.77 12.54 14.25
N LYS A 65 6.07 12.77 13.14
CA LYS A 65 4.80 13.53 13.08
C LYS A 65 3.57 12.67 13.30
N ILE A 66 3.54 11.46 12.72
CA ILE A 66 2.40 10.56 12.79
C ILE A 66 2.78 9.30 13.56
N GLN A 67 1.97 8.95 14.55
CA GLN A 67 2.21 7.85 15.49
C GLN A 67 0.95 6.98 15.67
N GLY A 68 1.14 5.77 16.18
CA GLY A 68 0.04 4.83 16.45
C GLY A 68 -0.73 4.44 15.19
N ALA A 69 -2.06 4.32 15.28
CA ALA A 69 -2.91 3.91 14.16
C ALA A 69 -2.75 4.78 12.89
N ARG A 70 -2.37 6.06 13.04
CA ARG A 70 -2.17 6.96 11.89
C ARG A 70 -1.02 6.55 10.98
N LEU A 71 -0.05 5.78 11.49
CA LEU A 71 1.07 5.21 10.71
C LEU A 71 0.67 4.10 9.75
N HIS A 72 -0.56 3.60 9.88
CA HIS A 72 -1.13 2.53 9.06
C HIS A 72 -2.22 3.05 8.14
N ASN A 73 -2.44 4.36 8.09
CA ASN A 73 -3.42 4.96 7.21
C ASN A 73 -2.76 5.36 5.88
N LEU A 74 -3.26 4.80 4.77
CA LEU A 74 -2.68 5.01 3.44
C LEU A 74 -2.70 6.49 3.03
N THR A 75 -3.80 7.20 3.31
CA THR A 75 -3.93 8.63 2.99
C THR A 75 -2.92 9.47 3.75
N ASN A 76 -2.72 9.22 5.05
CA ASN A 76 -1.70 9.93 5.83
C ASN A 76 -0.29 9.68 5.28
N LEU A 77 0.02 8.45 4.86
CA LEU A 77 1.33 8.13 4.27
C LEU A 77 1.52 8.82 2.91
N LEU A 78 0.51 8.81 2.04
CA LEU A 78 0.61 9.46 0.73
C LEU A 78 0.72 10.99 0.84
N ASN A 79 0.04 11.62 1.81
CA ASN A 79 0.10 13.07 2.02
C ASN A 79 1.51 13.57 2.39
N GLU A 80 2.36 12.70 2.95
CA GLU A 80 3.77 13.03 3.21
C GLU A 80 4.65 12.92 1.94
N LEU A 81 4.12 12.38 0.84
CA LEU A 81 4.76 12.24 -0.47
C LEU A 81 4.14 13.22 -1.49
N LYS A 82 4.19 14.53 -1.20
CA LYS A 82 3.46 15.59 -1.95
C LYS A 82 3.60 15.53 -3.47
N TYR A 83 4.78 15.24 -4.01
CA TYR A 83 4.99 15.13 -5.45
C TYR A 83 4.31 13.90 -6.05
N ILE A 84 4.33 12.78 -5.32
CA ILE A 84 3.67 11.54 -5.70
C ILE A 84 2.15 11.72 -5.64
N GLU A 85 1.62 12.27 -4.55
CA GLU A 85 0.20 12.60 -4.40
C GLU A 85 -0.29 13.48 -5.57
N LYS A 86 0.44 14.57 -5.86
CA LYS A 86 0.12 15.47 -6.97
C LYS A 86 0.15 14.75 -8.33
N SER A 87 1.10 13.84 -8.54
CA SER A 87 1.18 13.08 -9.79
C SER A 87 0.00 12.12 -9.99
N ILE A 88 -0.54 11.54 -8.90
CA ILE A 88 -1.78 10.75 -8.93
C ILE A 88 -2.99 11.63 -9.22
N GLN A 89 -3.08 12.80 -8.58
CA GLN A 89 -4.21 13.72 -8.74
C GLN A 89 -4.31 14.32 -10.16
N LEU A 90 -3.16 14.61 -10.76
CA LEU A 90 -3.04 15.21 -12.11
C LEU A 90 -2.93 14.17 -13.22
N ASP A 91 -3.09 12.88 -12.91
CA ASP A 91 -3.07 11.80 -13.88
C ASP A 91 -4.20 11.96 -14.91
N ARG A 92 -3.82 12.34 -16.14
CA ARG A 92 -4.75 12.53 -17.27
C ARG A 92 -5.36 11.23 -17.75
N SER A 93 -4.66 10.10 -17.58
CA SER A 93 -5.20 8.78 -17.95
C SER A 93 -6.29 8.33 -16.98
N GLY A 94 -6.29 8.88 -15.76
CA GLY A 94 -7.20 8.53 -14.67
C GLY A 94 -6.90 7.18 -14.01
N ILE A 95 -5.95 6.40 -14.52
CA ILE A 95 -5.60 5.06 -14.06
C ILE A 95 -5.14 5.08 -12.60
N TYR A 96 -4.18 5.94 -12.26
CA TYR A 96 -3.64 6.04 -10.91
C TYR A 96 -4.66 6.66 -9.95
N LYS A 97 -5.41 7.66 -10.43
CA LYS A 97 -6.45 8.32 -9.62
C LYS A 97 -7.57 7.34 -9.26
N ALA A 98 -8.03 6.54 -10.22
CA ALA A 98 -9.06 5.52 -9.99
C ALA A 98 -8.56 4.41 -9.07
N ALA A 99 -7.34 3.89 -9.32
CA ALA A 99 -6.73 2.87 -8.49
C ALA A 99 -6.54 3.34 -7.04
N TRP A 100 -6.03 4.56 -6.86
CA TRP A 100 -5.88 5.17 -5.53
C TRP A 100 -7.23 5.34 -4.83
N LYS A 101 -8.24 5.86 -5.52
CA LYS A 101 -9.58 6.02 -4.95
C LYS A 101 -10.13 4.69 -4.46
N LEU A 102 -10.05 3.64 -5.27
CA LEU A 102 -10.55 2.31 -4.91
C LEU A 102 -9.83 1.74 -3.68
N VAL A 103 -8.49 1.72 -3.69
CA VAL A 103 -7.70 1.15 -2.60
C VAL A 103 -7.92 1.93 -1.30
N SER A 104 -7.87 3.25 -1.36
CA SER A 104 -8.03 4.11 -0.18
C SER A 104 -9.45 4.10 0.40
N SER A 105 -10.48 3.81 -0.40
CA SER A 105 -11.86 3.71 0.09
C SER A 105 -12.25 2.34 0.62
N MET A 106 -11.70 1.26 0.05
CA MET A 106 -12.07 -0.11 0.44
C MET A 106 -11.22 -0.67 1.58
N TRP A 107 -9.99 -0.19 1.72
CA TRP A 107 -9.08 -0.76 2.70
C TRP A 107 -9.20 -0.07 4.06
N ASP A 108 -9.98 -0.70 4.94
CA ASP A 108 -9.95 -0.46 6.38
C ASP A 108 -9.25 -1.63 7.09
N ASN A 109 -8.09 -1.37 7.67
CA ASN A 109 -7.23 -2.38 8.27
C ASN A 109 -7.91 -3.13 9.42
N ASP A 110 -8.66 -2.44 10.28
CA ASP A 110 -9.22 -3.05 11.48
C ASP A 110 -10.48 -3.87 11.14
N GLU A 111 -11.37 -3.34 10.29
CA GLU A 111 -12.58 -4.07 9.88
C GLU A 111 -12.24 -5.32 9.07
N LEU A 112 -11.32 -5.20 8.09
CA LEU A 112 -10.95 -6.34 7.24
C LEU A 112 -10.19 -7.43 7.98
N ARG A 113 -9.35 -7.05 8.97
CA ARG A 113 -8.56 -8.02 9.76
C ARG A 113 -9.44 -8.97 10.56
N TYR A 114 -10.49 -8.44 11.17
CA TYR A 114 -11.35 -9.19 12.09
C TYR A 114 -12.66 -9.64 11.45
N SER A 115 -12.85 -9.36 10.16
CA SER A 115 -14.03 -9.81 9.44
C SER A 115 -14.05 -11.34 9.32
N ASP A 116 -15.22 -11.91 9.61
CA ASP A 116 -15.57 -13.32 9.35
C ASP A 116 -16.20 -13.52 7.97
N LYS A 117 -16.39 -12.43 7.21
CA LYS A 117 -17.00 -12.46 5.88
C LYS A 117 -16.00 -12.95 4.84
N LEU A 118 -16.49 -13.75 3.90
CA LEU A 118 -15.70 -14.23 2.75
C LEU A 118 -15.27 -13.06 1.84
N GLY A 119 -16.11 -12.03 1.73
CA GLY A 119 -15.95 -10.90 0.82
C GLY A 119 -16.75 -11.08 -0.47
N ASP A 120 -16.43 -10.30 -1.48
CA ASP A 120 -16.97 -10.42 -2.84
C ASP A 120 -15.81 -10.61 -3.85
N GLU A 121 -16.01 -11.50 -4.82
CA GLU A 121 -14.98 -11.87 -5.80
C GLU A 121 -14.64 -10.72 -6.74
N GLU A 122 -15.66 -10.02 -7.24
CA GLU A 122 -15.51 -8.90 -8.18
C GLU A 122 -14.80 -7.73 -7.49
N ASP A 123 -15.17 -7.43 -6.24
CA ASP A 123 -14.50 -6.44 -5.41
C ASP A 123 -13.03 -6.80 -5.18
N SER A 124 -12.72 -8.06 -4.87
CA SER A 124 -11.35 -8.51 -4.68
C SER A 124 -10.53 -8.45 -5.98
N GLU A 125 -11.11 -8.79 -7.12
CA GLU A 125 -10.45 -8.71 -8.42
C GLU A 125 -10.10 -7.26 -8.77
N LYS A 126 -11.08 -6.35 -8.66
CA LYS A 126 -10.88 -4.91 -8.90
C LYS A 126 -9.84 -4.33 -7.95
N PHE A 127 -9.90 -4.70 -6.67
CA PHE A 127 -8.96 -4.23 -5.67
C PHE A 127 -7.53 -4.70 -5.96
N ILE A 128 -7.33 -5.99 -6.30
CA ILE A 128 -6.02 -6.51 -6.68
C ILE A 128 -5.46 -5.81 -7.92
N ALA A 129 -6.30 -5.57 -8.93
CA ALA A 129 -5.88 -4.84 -10.13
C ALA A 129 -5.39 -3.42 -9.78
N ALA A 130 -6.11 -2.72 -8.91
CA ALA A 130 -5.70 -1.41 -8.42
C ALA A 130 -4.41 -1.46 -7.58
N VAL A 131 -4.25 -2.47 -6.71
CA VAL A 131 -3.03 -2.69 -5.94
C VAL A 131 -1.84 -2.91 -6.88
N LYS A 132 -1.97 -3.72 -7.93
CA LYS A 132 -0.88 -3.95 -8.92
C LYS A 132 -0.45 -2.66 -9.61
N ILE A 133 -1.41 -1.82 -10.01
CA ILE A 133 -1.15 -0.51 -10.63
C ILE A 133 -0.34 0.37 -9.66
N LEU A 134 -0.81 0.52 -8.42
CA LEU A 134 -0.17 1.38 -7.42
C LEU A 134 1.18 0.84 -6.97
N HIS A 135 1.29 -0.47 -6.73
CA HIS A 135 2.54 -1.13 -6.35
C HIS A 135 3.60 -0.90 -7.41
N THR A 136 3.26 -1.13 -8.68
CA THR A 136 4.17 -0.89 -9.81
C THR A 136 4.63 0.56 -9.86
N PHE A 137 3.67 1.48 -9.73
CA PHE A 137 3.95 2.90 -9.72
C PHE A 137 4.87 3.32 -8.57
N PHE A 138 4.60 2.89 -7.33
CA PHE A 138 5.39 3.27 -6.16
C PHE A 138 6.79 2.66 -6.14
N LEU A 139 6.97 1.44 -6.66
CA LEU A 139 8.29 0.83 -6.78
C LEU A 139 9.14 1.53 -7.84
N ALA A 140 8.56 1.86 -9.00
CA ALA A 140 9.26 2.63 -10.03
C ALA A 140 9.75 4.00 -9.53
N ARG A 141 9.00 4.65 -8.63
CA ARG A 141 9.37 5.95 -8.01
C ARG A 141 10.56 5.89 -7.05
N GLN A 142 10.95 4.70 -6.62
CA GLN A 142 12.13 4.46 -5.78
C GLN A 142 13.19 3.60 -6.49
N ASN A 143 13.18 3.58 -7.84
CA ASN A 143 14.09 2.81 -8.70
C ASN A 143 14.07 1.30 -8.47
N GLU A 144 12.90 0.76 -8.09
CA GLU A 144 12.71 -0.67 -7.86
C GLU A 144 11.87 -1.29 -8.97
N ALA A 145 12.23 -2.52 -9.37
CA ALA A 145 11.38 -3.34 -10.23
C ALA A 145 10.20 -3.90 -9.43
N SER A 146 9.04 -4.01 -10.09
CA SER A 146 7.79 -4.49 -9.50
C SER A 146 7.77 -5.98 -9.25
#